data_AF-A0A7S2WB11-F1
#
_entry.id   AF-A0A7S2WB11-F1
#
_cell.length_a   1.000
_cell.length_b   1.000
_cell.length_c   1.000
_cell.angle_alpha   90.00
_cell.angle_beta   90.00
_cell.angle_gamma   90.00
#
_symmetry.space_group_name_H-M   'P 1'
#
loop_
_entity.id
_entity.type
_entity.pdbx_description
1 polymer ?
#
loop_
_entity_poly.entity_id
_entity_poly.type
_entity_poly.pdbx_seq_one_letter_code
_entity_poly.pdbx_strand_id
1 'polypeptide(L)'
;PSDQEIQKHIDPNTGQVSKQWRTNWSNRKRKEVLLASQKLSEAEEDQAQLGDSKSKVHKKAAIRLQNLCRENGGVYIKIGQHLANLDYLIPTEYIDTLSSLFDATPETEYEVVRQVIKEDLGQYPEELFASFEEKPIASASLAQVHVAIHKETGEKLAVK
;
A
#
# COMPACT_ATOMS: atom_id res chain seq x y z
N PRO A 1 45.82 14.75 -15.63
CA PRO A 1 46.20 15.97 -16.37
C PRO A 1 46.37 15.62 -17.85
N SER A 2 46.22 16.59 -18.74
CA SER A 2 46.58 16.37 -20.14
C SER A 2 48.11 16.39 -20.30
N ASP A 3 48.63 15.73 -21.32
CA ASP A 3 50.08 15.67 -21.57
C ASP A 3 50.70 17.07 -21.75
N GLN A 4 49.95 17.98 -22.38
CA GLN A 4 50.32 19.40 -22.53
C GLN A 4 50.46 20.14 -21.18
N GLU A 5 49.73 19.72 -20.15
CA GLU A 5 49.77 20.32 -18.82
C GLU A 5 50.95 19.79 -18.00
N ILE A 6 51.30 18.51 -18.18
CA ILE A 6 52.47 17.88 -17.56
C ILE A 6 53.76 18.50 -18.11
N GLN A 7 53.82 18.76 -19.42
CA GLN A 7 54.99 19.32 -20.09
C GLN A 7 55.43 20.67 -19.52
N LYS A 8 54.49 21.46 -18.98
CA LYS A 8 54.76 22.78 -18.36
C LYS A 8 55.50 22.70 -17.02
N HIS A 9 55.61 21.52 -16.42
CA HIS A 9 56.19 21.31 -15.09
C HIS A 9 57.38 20.35 -15.11
N ILE A 10 57.93 20.06 -16.29
CA ILE A 10 59.19 19.33 -16.47
C ILE A 10 60.35 20.28 -16.26
N ASP A 11 61.28 19.92 -15.38
CA ASP A 11 62.52 20.66 -15.16
C ASP A 11 63.42 20.54 -16.39
N PRO A 12 63.88 21.65 -17.00
CA PRO A 12 64.64 21.66 -18.24
C PRO A 12 66.04 21.06 -18.12
N ASN A 13 66.61 20.97 -16.90
CA ASN A 13 67.95 20.43 -16.68
C ASN A 13 67.94 18.94 -16.36
N THR A 14 66.85 18.42 -15.77
CA THR A 14 66.76 17.02 -15.35
C THR A 14 65.79 16.19 -16.18
N GLY A 15 64.92 16.83 -16.98
CA GLY A 15 63.87 16.17 -17.76
C GLY A 15 62.78 15.51 -16.90
N GLN A 16 62.80 15.71 -15.58
CA GLN A 16 61.84 15.13 -14.65
C GLN A 16 60.76 16.14 -14.27
N VAL A 17 59.52 15.67 -14.12
CA VAL A 17 58.42 16.49 -13.59
C VAL A 17 58.71 16.87 -12.13
N SER A 18 58.43 18.12 -11.75
CA SER A 18 58.62 18.62 -10.39
C SER A 18 57.95 17.73 -9.33
N LYS A 19 58.71 17.32 -8.31
CA LYS A 19 58.20 16.55 -7.16
C LYS A 19 57.09 17.31 -6.43
N GLN A 20 57.27 18.60 -6.22
CA GLN A 20 56.28 19.47 -5.57
C GLN A 20 54.98 19.52 -6.37
N TRP A 21 55.07 19.61 -7.70
CA TRP A 21 53.90 19.59 -8.56
C TRP A 21 53.15 18.26 -8.51
N ARG A 22 53.87 17.11 -8.58
CA ARG A 22 53.25 15.77 -8.48
C ARG A 22 52.49 15.60 -7.17
N THR A 23 53.08 16.04 -6.05
CA THR A 23 52.43 16.02 -4.73
C THR A 23 51.20 16.90 -4.68
N ASN A 24 51.29 18.14 -5.16
CA ASN A 24 50.16 19.08 -5.19
C ASN A 24 49.03 18.57 -6.09
N TRP A 25 49.35 18.03 -7.25
CA TRP A 25 48.38 17.44 -8.16
C TRP A 25 47.67 16.24 -7.54
N SER A 26 48.42 15.35 -6.88
CA SER A 26 47.87 14.19 -6.18
C SER A 26 46.97 14.60 -5.01
N ASN A 27 47.37 15.60 -4.23
CA ASN A 27 46.58 16.14 -3.12
C ASN A 27 45.29 16.81 -3.62
N ARG A 28 45.36 17.55 -4.73
CA ARG A 28 44.17 18.13 -5.36
C ARG A 28 43.20 17.06 -5.83
N LYS A 29 43.70 15.99 -6.47
CA LYS A 29 42.86 14.86 -6.92
C LYS A 29 42.21 14.14 -5.74
N ARG A 30 42.95 13.89 -4.66
CA ARG A 30 42.37 13.33 -3.42
C ARG A 30 41.28 14.22 -2.84
N LYS A 31 41.48 15.53 -2.82
CA LYS A 31 40.47 16.49 -2.36
C LYS A 31 39.22 16.49 -3.26
N GLU A 32 39.39 16.42 -4.59
CA GLU A 32 38.28 16.30 -5.54
C GLU A 32 37.47 15.01 -5.31
N VAL A 33 38.13 13.87 -5.10
CA VAL A 33 37.47 12.59 -4.80
C VAL A 33 36.72 12.64 -3.47
N LEU A 34 37.33 13.19 -2.42
CA LEU A 34 36.67 13.34 -1.12
C LEU A 34 35.43 14.23 -1.20
N LEU A 35 35.51 15.36 -1.90
CA LEU A 35 34.37 16.24 -2.14
C LEU A 35 33.25 15.54 -2.93
N ALA A 36 33.59 14.74 -3.94
CA ALA A 36 32.61 13.97 -4.70
C ALA A 36 31.93 12.89 -3.83
N SER A 37 32.71 12.18 -3.00
CA SER A 37 32.20 11.20 -2.05
C SER A 37 31.24 11.82 -1.02
N GLN A 38 31.57 13.00 -0.51
CA GLN A 38 30.73 13.72 0.43
C GLN A 38 29.40 14.14 -0.22
N LYS A 39 29.45 14.69 -1.43
CA LYS A 39 28.23 15.06 -2.19
C LYS A 39 27.33 13.86 -2.49
N LEU A 40 27.93 12.69 -2.77
CA LEU A 40 27.16 11.46 -2.99
C LEU A 40 26.46 11.04 -1.69
N SER A 41 27.16 11.06 -0.56
CA SER A 41 26.57 10.77 0.76
C SER A 41 25.42 11.71 1.11
N GLU A 42 25.61 13.03 0.92
CA GLU A 42 24.57 14.04 1.16
C GLU A 42 23.33 13.81 0.27
N ALA A 43 23.54 13.48 -1.01
CA ALA A 43 22.45 13.19 -1.93
C ALA A 43 21.68 11.90 -1.58
N GLU A 44 22.37 10.87 -1.10
CA GLU A 44 21.77 9.62 -0.63
C GLU A 44 20.90 9.86 0.62
N GLU A 45 21.39 10.66 1.57
CA GLU A 45 20.65 11.06 2.77
C GLU A 45 19.39 11.87 2.42
N ASP A 46 19.51 12.86 1.53
CA ASP A 46 18.38 13.67 1.05
C ASP A 46 17.32 12.79 0.38
N GLN A 47 17.74 11.83 -0.45
CA GLN A 47 16.83 10.88 -1.10
C GLN A 47 16.13 9.96 -0.10
N ALA A 48 16.86 9.46 0.91
CA ALA A 48 16.29 8.63 1.96
C ALA A 48 15.25 9.40 2.80
N GLN A 49 15.57 10.64 3.19
CA GLN A 49 14.67 11.49 3.95
C GLN A 49 13.41 11.87 3.15
N LEU A 50 13.56 12.14 1.85
CA LEU A 50 12.43 12.37 0.94
C LEU A 50 11.55 11.11 0.80
N GLY A 51 12.17 9.93 0.72
CA GLY A 51 11.49 8.63 0.68
C GLY A 51 10.64 8.39 1.94
N ASP A 52 11.21 8.61 3.12
CA ASP A 52 10.51 8.48 4.42
C ASP A 52 9.34 9.48 4.54
N SER A 53 9.55 10.72 4.13
CA SER A 53 8.49 11.74 4.12
C SER A 53 7.32 11.35 3.21
N LYS A 54 7.61 10.86 2.00
CA LYS A 54 6.59 10.37 1.05
C LYS A 54 5.84 9.17 1.61
N SER A 55 6.55 8.18 2.17
CA SER A 55 5.95 7.00 2.78
C SER A 55 4.94 7.38 3.88
N LYS A 56 5.31 8.30 4.78
CA LYS A 56 4.41 8.80 5.84
C LYS A 56 3.15 9.46 5.29
N VAL A 57 3.28 10.27 4.22
CA VAL A 57 2.14 10.90 3.57
C VAL A 57 1.22 9.85 2.91
N HIS A 58 1.79 8.88 2.20
CA HIS A 58 1.03 7.78 1.59
C HIS A 58 0.30 6.95 2.65
N LYS A 59 0.95 6.61 3.77
CA LYS A 59 0.30 5.89 4.88
C LYS A 59 -0.88 6.66 5.45
N LYS A 60 -0.72 7.96 5.69
CA LYS A 60 -1.82 8.81 6.19
C LYS A 60 -2.99 8.88 5.21
N ALA A 61 -2.71 8.97 3.92
CA ALA A 61 -3.73 8.99 2.88
C ALA A 61 -4.43 7.63 2.74
N ALA A 62 -3.69 6.52 2.80
CA ALA A 62 -4.22 5.17 2.77
C ALA A 62 -5.18 4.89 3.94
N ILE A 63 -4.84 5.33 5.16
CA ILE A 63 -5.72 5.20 6.34
C ILE A 63 -7.02 5.98 6.14
N ARG A 64 -6.96 7.20 5.59
CA ARG A 64 -8.17 7.99 5.30
C ARG A 64 -9.06 7.31 4.27
N LEU A 65 -8.46 6.76 3.22
CA LEU A 65 -9.20 6.02 2.19
C LEU A 65 -9.85 4.76 2.78
N GLN A 66 -9.13 4.01 3.61
CA GLN A 66 -9.68 2.85 4.32
C GLN A 66 -10.91 3.23 5.17
N ASN A 67 -10.83 4.30 5.95
CA ASN A 67 -11.95 4.76 6.76
C ASN A 67 -13.16 5.13 5.90
N LEU A 68 -12.93 5.85 4.80
CA LEU A 68 -13.99 6.17 3.83
C LEU A 68 -14.63 4.90 3.27
N CYS A 69 -13.83 3.88 2.93
CA CYS A 69 -14.34 2.59 2.47
C CYS A 69 -15.21 1.89 3.52
N ARG A 70 -14.78 1.91 4.79
CA ARG A 70 -15.54 1.30 5.91
C ARG A 70 -16.84 2.04 6.21
N GLU A 71 -16.80 3.36 6.24
CA GLU A 71 -17.98 4.19 6.54
C GLU A 71 -19.07 4.06 5.47
N ASN A 72 -18.69 3.94 4.19
CA ASN A 72 -19.66 3.84 3.10
C ASN A 72 -20.07 2.39 2.78
N GLY A 73 -19.27 1.40 3.19
CA GLY A 73 -19.56 -0.01 2.95
C GLY A 73 -19.65 -0.39 1.45
N GLY A 74 -20.24 -1.55 1.18
CA GLY A 74 -20.64 -2.01 -0.14
C GLY A 74 -19.60 -1.83 -1.26
N VAL A 75 -19.92 -1.03 -2.28
CA VAL A 75 -19.03 -0.81 -3.44
C VAL A 75 -17.68 -0.20 -3.03
N TYR A 76 -17.64 0.61 -1.97
CA TYR A 76 -16.41 1.23 -1.53
C TYR A 76 -15.45 0.23 -0.89
N ILE A 77 -15.98 -0.76 -0.15
CA ILE A 77 -15.19 -1.90 0.34
C ILE A 77 -14.58 -2.66 -0.84
N LYS A 78 -15.37 -2.91 -1.90
CA LYS A 78 -14.88 -3.60 -3.10
C LYS A 78 -13.79 -2.84 -3.84
N ILE A 79 -13.93 -1.51 -3.95
CA ILE A 79 -12.90 -0.65 -4.54
C ILE A 79 -11.63 -0.74 -3.68
N GLY A 80 -11.73 -0.64 -2.36
CA GLY A 80 -10.59 -0.77 -1.46
C GLY A 80 -9.89 -2.13 -1.58
N GLN A 81 -10.65 -3.22 -1.62
CA GLN A 81 -10.16 -4.58 -1.86
C GLN A 81 -9.49 -4.70 -3.23
N HIS A 82 -10.06 -4.09 -4.28
CA HIS A 82 -9.45 -4.11 -5.60
C HIS A 82 -8.11 -3.38 -5.62
N LEU A 83 -8.04 -2.19 -4.99
CA LEU A 83 -6.81 -1.42 -4.84
C LEU A 83 -5.74 -2.19 -4.05
N ALA A 84 -6.12 -2.94 -3.02
CA ALA A 84 -5.21 -3.77 -2.24
C ALA A 84 -4.56 -4.90 -3.06
N ASN A 85 -5.12 -5.28 -4.21
CA ASN A 85 -4.55 -6.27 -5.12
C ASN A 85 -3.70 -5.66 -6.25
N LEU A 86 -3.59 -4.32 -6.32
CA LEU A 86 -2.79 -3.63 -7.32
C LEU A 86 -1.31 -3.56 -6.89
N ASP A 87 -0.74 -4.71 -6.57
CA ASP A 87 0.66 -4.85 -6.26
C ASP A 87 1.51 -4.23 -7.36
N TYR A 88 2.57 -3.52 -6.97
CA TYR A 88 3.50 -2.81 -7.85
C TYR A 88 2.94 -1.59 -8.62
N LEU A 89 1.64 -1.31 -8.56
CA LEU A 89 1.01 -0.15 -9.23
C LEU A 89 0.82 1.05 -8.30
N ILE A 90 0.57 0.81 -7.01
CA ILE A 90 0.35 1.85 -6.00
C ILE A 90 1.37 1.71 -4.85
N PRO A 91 1.60 2.78 -4.06
CA PRO A 91 2.52 2.70 -2.92
C PRO A 91 2.11 1.59 -1.95
N THR A 92 3.09 0.87 -1.40
CA THR A 92 2.88 -0.29 -0.53
C THR A 92 2.05 0.05 0.70
N GLU A 93 2.10 1.30 1.16
CA GLU A 93 1.29 1.75 2.29
C GLU A 93 -0.22 1.67 2.01
N TYR A 94 -0.66 1.79 0.75
CA TYR A 94 -2.04 1.59 0.37
C TYR A 94 -2.42 0.11 0.40
N ILE A 95 -1.57 -0.75 -0.17
CA ILE A 95 -1.75 -2.20 -0.19
C ILE A 95 -1.90 -2.71 1.26
N ASP A 96 -0.89 -2.48 2.10
CA ASP A 96 -0.86 -2.95 3.48
C ASP A 96 -2.06 -2.48 4.30
N THR A 97 -2.49 -1.23 4.07
CA THR A 97 -3.60 -0.66 4.82
C THR A 97 -4.94 -1.22 4.33
N LEU A 98 -5.18 -1.23 3.02
CA LEU A 98 -6.44 -1.65 2.43
C LEU A 98 -6.65 -3.18 2.50
N SER A 99 -5.60 -3.99 2.66
CA SER A 99 -5.72 -5.43 2.87
C SER A 99 -6.60 -5.82 4.06
N SER A 100 -6.63 -5.00 5.12
CA SER A 100 -7.56 -5.26 6.24
C SER A 100 -9.06 -5.07 5.91
N LEU A 101 -9.40 -4.65 4.68
CA LEU A 101 -10.77 -4.65 4.16
C LEU A 101 -11.22 -6.03 3.67
N PHE A 102 -10.31 -7.02 3.56
CA PHE A 102 -10.68 -8.41 3.27
C PHE A 102 -11.22 -9.14 4.50
N ASP A 103 -10.70 -8.83 5.69
CA ASP A 103 -10.97 -9.60 6.92
C ASP A 103 -12.23 -9.18 7.67
N ALA A 104 -12.79 -8.00 7.35
CA ALA A 104 -13.87 -7.41 8.11
C ALA A 104 -15.12 -7.27 7.25
N THR A 105 -15.96 -8.30 7.25
CA THR A 105 -17.37 -8.10 6.89
C THR A 105 -18.21 -8.14 8.17
N PRO A 106 -18.71 -6.98 8.65
CA PRO A 106 -19.63 -6.98 9.77
C PRO A 106 -20.90 -7.76 9.40
N GLU A 107 -21.44 -8.48 10.39
CA GLU A 107 -22.76 -9.11 10.27
C GLU A 107 -23.82 -8.02 10.47
N THR A 108 -24.83 -8.04 9.61
CA THR A 108 -25.99 -7.17 9.78
C THR A 108 -26.88 -7.77 10.87
N GLU A 109 -27.31 -6.94 11.82
CA GLU A 109 -28.26 -7.33 12.87
C GLU A 109 -29.48 -8.03 12.27
N TYR A 110 -29.90 -9.13 12.89
CA TYR A 110 -30.97 -9.98 12.35
C TYR A 110 -32.29 -9.21 12.14
N GLU A 111 -32.60 -8.22 12.97
CA GLU A 111 -33.83 -7.44 12.81
C GLU A 111 -33.87 -6.68 11.48
N VAL A 112 -32.71 -6.23 10.98
CA VAL A 112 -32.62 -5.58 9.66
C VAL A 112 -32.86 -6.61 8.56
N VAL A 113 -32.26 -7.80 8.66
CA VAL A 113 -32.47 -8.91 7.71
C VAL A 113 -33.94 -9.31 7.66
N ARG A 114 -34.55 -9.46 8.83
CA ARG A 114 -35.95 -9.80 9.03
C ARG A 114 -36.87 -8.79 8.35
N GLN A 115 -36.54 -7.51 8.44
CA GLN A 115 -37.27 -6.44 7.79
C GLN A 115 -37.09 -6.45 6.26
N VAL A 116 -35.86 -6.65 5.76
CA VAL A 116 -35.58 -6.78 4.31
C VAL A 116 -36.37 -7.95 3.70
N ILE A 117 -36.39 -9.11 4.36
CA ILE A 117 -37.15 -10.27 3.89
C ILE A 117 -38.65 -9.94 3.78
N LYS A 118 -39.21 -9.22 4.75
CA LYS A 118 -40.60 -8.79 4.70
C LYS A 118 -40.85 -7.79 3.57
N GLU A 119 -39.93 -6.87 3.33
CA GLU A 119 -40.06 -5.90 2.24
C GLU A 119 -40.02 -6.58 0.87
N ASP A 120 -39.13 -7.55 0.69
CA ASP A 120 -38.92 -8.24 -0.59
C ASP A 120 -39.97 -9.34 -0.86
N LEU A 121 -40.38 -10.08 0.18
CA LEU A 121 -41.24 -11.26 0.04
C LEU A 121 -42.65 -11.06 0.64
N GLY A 122 -42.92 -9.92 1.27
CA GLY A 122 -44.24 -9.55 1.81
C GLY A 122 -44.59 -10.14 3.19
N GLN A 123 -43.79 -11.09 3.70
CA GLN A 123 -44.02 -11.77 4.97
C GLN A 123 -42.71 -11.92 5.75
N TYR A 124 -42.82 -12.08 7.07
CA TYR A 124 -41.63 -12.31 7.89
C TYR A 124 -41.05 -13.73 7.73
N PRO A 125 -39.76 -13.94 8.04
CA PRO A 125 -39.12 -15.26 7.93
C PRO A 125 -39.86 -16.36 8.69
N GLU A 126 -40.47 -16.05 9.83
CA GLU A 126 -41.21 -17.02 10.65
C GLU A 126 -42.51 -17.51 9.99
N GLU A 127 -43.03 -16.76 9.02
CA GLU A 127 -44.21 -17.13 8.24
C GLU A 127 -43.83 -17.96 7.00
N LEU A 128 -42.71 -17.60 6.36
CA LEU A 128 -42.23 -18.17 5.09
C LEU A 128 -41.52 -19.52 5.26
N PHE A 129 -40.75 -19.68 6.34
CA PHE A 129 -39.89 -20.85 6.56
C PHE A 129 -40.37 -21.68 7.76
N ALA A 130 -40.06 -22.98 7.78
CA ALA A 130 -40.24 -23.80 8.97
C ALA A 130 -39.24 -23.43 10.08
N SER A 131 -38.03 -23.02 9.69
CA SER A 131 -37.04 -22.40 10.57
C SER A 131 -36.13 -21.49 9.77
N PHE A 132 -35.56 -20.48 10.43
CA PHE A 132 -34.60 -19.54 9.86
C PHE A 132 -33.50 -19.28 10.91
N GLU A 133 -32.24 -19.50 10.56
CA GLU A 133 -31.12 -19.24 11.46
C GLU A 133 -30.78 -17.74 11.46
N GLU A 134 -30.97 -17.09 12.61
CA GLU A 134 -30.70 -15.65 12.77
C GLU A 134 -29.23 -15.29 12.52
N LYS A 135 -28.31 -16.21 12.86
CA LYS A 135 -26.89 -16.04 12.55
C LYS A 135 -26.61 -16.45 11.12
N PRO A 136 -25.91 -15.61 10.33
CA PRO A 136 -25.51 -15.99 8.99
C PRO A 136 -24.44 -17.09 9.02
N ILE A 137 -24.50 -18.01 8.06
CA ILE A 137 -23.43 -19.00 7.82
C ILE A 137 -22.24 -18.40 7.05
N ALA A 138 -22.46 -17.29 6.36
CA ALA A 138 -21.43 -16.54 5.66
C ALA A 138 -21.85 -15.06 5.54
N SER A 139 -20.90 -14.15 5.66
CA SER A 139 -21.09 -12.72 5.41
C SER A 139 -20.06 -12.24 4.38
N ALA A 140 -20.53 -11.45 3.42
CA ALA A 140 -19.72 -10.80 2.39
C ALA A 140 -20.11 -9.33 2.26
N SER A 141 -19.25 -8.50 1.66
CA SER A 141 -19.38 -7.03 1.65
C SER A 141 -20.71 -6.46 1.12
N LEU A 142 -21.56 -7.26 0.46
CA LEU A 142 -22.88 -6.85 -0.03
C LEU A 142 -24.04 -7.71 0.45
N ALA A 143 -23.77 -8.89 1.01
CA ALA A 143 -24.81 -9.84 1.32
C ALA A 143 -24.31 -10.82 2.38
N GLN A 144 -25.25 -11.35 3.14
CA GLN A 144 -25.02 -12.42 4.08
C GLN A 144 -25.96 -13.58 3.76
N VAL A 145 -25.53 -14.79 4.07
CA VAL A 145 -26.25 -16.01 3.73
C VAL A 145 -26.72 -16.65 5.02
N HIS A 146 -28.02 -16.88 5.13
CA HIS A 146 -28.67 -17.56 6.25
C HIS A 146 -29.14 -18.95 5.82
N VAL A 147 -29.21 -19.85 6.79
CA VAL A 147 -29.82 -21.17 6.60
C VAL A 147 -31.29 -21.08 6.96
N ALA A 148 -32.14 -21.65 6.12
CA ALA A 148 -33.56 -21.81 6.41
C ALA A 148 -34.04 -23.21 6.04
N ILE A 149 -35.19 -23.62 6.58
CA ILE A 149 -35.88 -24.86 6.20
C ILE A 149 -37.18 -24.49 5.51
N HIS A 150 -37.40 -25.00 4.30
CA HIS A 150 -38.62 -24.76 3.55
C HIS A 150 -39.84 -25.39 4.25
N LYS A 151 -40.93 -24.64 4.35
CA LYS A 151 -42.08 -24.99 5.20
C LYS A 151 -42.86 -26.21 4.71
N GLU A 152 -42.98 -26.36 3.39
CA GLU A 152 -43.77 -27.45 2.79
C GLU A 152 -42.94 -28.69 2.46
N THR A 153 -41.71 -28.49 1.97
CA THR A 153 -40.86 -29.58 1.47
C THR A 153 -39.88 -30.10 2.52
N GLY A 154 -39.60 -29.31 3.57
CA GLY A 154 -38.58 -29.62 4.57
C GLY A 154 -37.14 -29.49 4.07
N GLU A 155 -36.94 -28.95 2.86
CA GLU A 155 -35.61 -28.80 2.27
C GLU A 155 -34.80 -27.71 2.93
N LYS A 156 -33.48 -27.92 3.03
CA LYS A 156 -32.53 -26.92 3.55
C LYS A 156 -32.20 -25.90 2.46
N LEU A 157 -32.39 -24.63 2.77
CA LEU A 157 -32.18 -23.50 1.87
C LEU A 157 -31.04 -22.61 2.35
N ALA A 158 -30.35 -22.00 1.39
CA ALA A 158 -29.46 -20.86 1.60
C ALA A 158 -30.20 -19.60 1.14
N VAL A 159 -30.51 -18.70 2.06
CA VAL A 159 -31.18 -17.42 1.81
C VAL A 159 -30.12 -16.33 1.81
N LYS A 160 -30.01 -15.58 0.72
CA LYS A 160 -28.99 -14.53 0.52
C LYS A 160 -29.67 -13.19 0.30
#